data_AF-A0A848B228-F1
#
_entry.id   AF-A0A848B228-F1
#
_cell.length_a   1.000
_cell.length_b   1.000
_cell.length_c   1.000
_cell.angle_alpha   90.00
_cell.angle_beta   90.00
_cell.angle_gamma   90.00
#
_symmetry.space_group_name_H-M   'P 1'
#
loop_
_entity.id
_entity.type
_entity.pdbx_description
1 polymer ?
#
loop_
_entity_poly.entity_id
_entity_poly.type
_entity_poly.pdbx_seq_one_letter_code
_entity_poly.pdbx_strand_id
1 'polypeptide(L)'
;MGQKQFNERLESVIHAARVRFMERLREAYFHGYAEKLLRRYHLADALLEARSESGLLSLEKAAADLLEARIRRARRGGYLAACLRELHMEDLLRRKRKQPVLLLVQRENEAAAATVADAPAARGLHASLRCVK
;
A
#
# COMPACT_ATOMS: atom_id res chain seq x y z
N MET A 1 13.41 11.56 -20.42
CA MET A 1 12.10 11.20 -19.82
C MET A 1 12.17 10.04 -18.83
N GLY A 2 12.96 8.98 -19.06
CA GLY A 2 12.97 7.78 -18.19
C GLY A 2 13.41 8.01 -16.74
N GLN A 3 14.53 8.70 -16.50
CA GLN A 3 15.11 8.85 -15.14
C GLN A 3 14.18 9.54 -14.14
N LYS A 4 13.41 10.54 -14.59
CA LYS A 4 12.45 11.26 -13.73
C LYS A 4 11.33 10.35 -13.23
N GLN A 5 10.76 9.53 -14.12
CA GLN A 5 9.71 8.56 -13.78
C GLN A 5 10.22 7.43 -12.87
N PHE A 6 11.49 7.03 -13.01
CA PHE A 6 12.12 6.06 -12.11
C PHE A 6 12.36 6.64 -10.71
N ASN A 7 12.75 7.91 -10.61
CA ASN A 7 12.92 8.58 -9.33
C ASN A 7 11.59 8.77 -8.62
N GLU A 8 10.54 9.22 -9.32
CA GLU A 8 9.18 9.33 -8.76
C GLU A 8 8.68 8.00 -8.19
N ARG A 9 8.95 6.88 -8.88
CA ARG A 9 8.61 5.55 -8.37
C ARG A 9 9.40 5.18 -7.12
N LEU A 10 10.69 5.53 -7.04
CA LEU A 10 11.51 5.28 -5.86
C LEU A 10 11.00 6.08 -4.67
N GLU A 11 10.68 7.36 -4.86
CA GLU A 11 10.11 8.20 -3.80
C GLU A 11 8.78 7.63 -3.29
N SER A 12 7.92 7.15 -4.19
CA SER A 12 6.67 6.48 -3.78
C SER A 12 6.92 5.22 -2.94
N VAL A 13 7.92 4.42 -3.29
CA VAL A 13 8.33 3.23 -2.51
C VAL A 13 8.88 3.63 -1.14
N ILE A 14 9.76 4.64 -1.10
CA ILE A 14 10.33 5.17 0.16
C ILE A 14 9.21 5.67 1.07
N HIS A 15 8.29 6.48 0.53
CA HIS A 15 7.18 7.01 1.31
C HIS A 15 6.29 5.90 1.88
N ALA A 16 5.88 4.93 1.04
CA ALA A 16 5.06 3.81 1.50
C ALA A 16 5.79 2.93 2.54
N ALA A 17 7.10 2.72 2.36
CA ALA A 17 7.93 2.00 3.32
C ALA A 17 8.03 2.73 4.66
N ARG A 18 8.24 4.07 4.63
CA ARG A 18 8.26 4.92 5.84
C ARG A 18 6.96 4.80 6.60
N VAL A 19 5.81 5.01 5.96
CA VAL A 19 4.48 4.93 6.61
C VAL A 19 4.29 3.58 7.31
N ARG A 20 4.46 2.48 6.57
CA ARG A 20 4.28 1.11 7.12
C ARG A 20 5.26 0.77 8.24
N PHE A 21 6.46 1.34 8.21
CA PHE A 21 7.45 1.13 9.25
C PHE A 21 7.13 1.96 10.50
N MET A 22 6.69 3.21 10.33
CA MET A 22 6.28 4.07 11.44
C MET A 22 5.07 3.50 12.19
N GLU A 23 4.09 2.93 11.48
CA GLU A 23 2.96 2.23 12.11
C GLU A 23 3.43 1.09 13.01
N ARG A 24 4.33 0.22 12.49
CA ARG A 24 4.95 -0.87 13.25
C ARG A 24 5.80 -0.38 14.42
N LEU A 25 6.54 0.70 14.23
CA LEU A 25 7.39 1.28 15.27
C LEU A 25 6.56 1.88 16.40
N ARG A 26 5.47 2.57 16.06
CA ARG A 26 4.53 3.13 17.02
C ARG A 26 3.88 2.05 17.87
N GLU A 27 3.39 0.99 17.23
CA GLU A 27 2.88 -0.20 17.92
C GLU A 27 3.95 -0.78 18.87
N ALA A 28 5.16 -1.02 18.35
CA ALA A 28 6.27 -1.55 19.14
C ALA A 28 6.67 -0.65 20.32
N TYR A 29 6.58 0.67 20.15
CA TYR A 29 6.89 1.64 21.19
C TYR A 29 5.88 1.55 22.34
N PHE A 30 4.58 1.56 22.05
CA PHE A 30 3.54 1.47 23.08
C PHE A 30 3.52 0.12 23.81
N HIS A 31 3.97 -0.94 23.14
CA HIS A 31 4.11 -2.27 23.74
C HIS A 31 5.50 -2.55 24.35
N GLY A 32 6.41 -1.57 24.37
CA GLY A 32 7.71 -1.70 25.04
C GLY A 32 8.75 -2.58 24.32
N TYR A 33 8.56 -2.88 23.03
CA TYR A 33 9.49 -3.69 22.23
C TYR A 33 10.12 -2.96 21.02
N ALA A 34 10.03 -1.63 20.98
CA ALA A 34 10.62 -0.81 19.91
C ALA A 34 12.11 -1.07 19.66
N GLU A 35 12.92 -1.21 20.70
CA GLU A 35 14.35 -1.52 20.55
C GLU A 35 14.57 -2.85 19.81
N LYS A 36 13.83 -3.89 20.19
CA LYS A 36 13.90 -5.20 19.54
C LYS A 36 13.53 -5.11 18.06
N LEU A 37 12.49 -4.33 17.74
CA LEU A 37 12.07 -4.08 16.37
C LEU A 37 13.17 -3.34 15.56
N LEU A 38 13.74 -2.27 16.12
CA LEU A 38 14.80 -1.49 15.47
C LEU A 38 16.06 -2.34 15.23
N ARG A 39 16.46 -3.16 16.20
CA ARG A 39 17.58 -4.11 16.04
C ARG A 39 17.32 -5.14 14.93
N ARG A 40 16.10 -5.72 14.89
CA ARG A 40 15.70 -6.68 13.83
C ARG A 40 15.85 -6.08 12.44
N TYR A 41 15.58 -4.79 12.28
CA TYR A 41 15.72 -4.10 11.01
C TYR A 41 17.01 -3.30 10.88
N HIS A 42 18.04 -3.53 11.70
CA HIS A 42 19.33 -2.82 11.62
C HIS A 42 19.19 -1.27 11.64
N LEU A 43 18.26 -0.76 12.44
CA LEU A 43 17.99 0.66 12.66
C LEU A 43 18.20 1.05 14.13
N ALA A 44 19.04 0.29 14.86
CA ALA A 44 19.27 0.52 16.28
C ALA A 44 19.92 1.90 16.56
N ASP A 45 20.64 2.45 15.58
CA ASP A 45 21.25 3.78 15.66
C ASP A 45 20.21 4.90 15.85
N ALA A 46 18.96 4.66 15.46
CA ALA A 46 17.85 5.58 15.73
C ALA A 46 17.67 5.85 17.24
N LEU A 47 17.96 4.85 18.08
CA LEU A 47 17.90 5.02 19.54
C LEU A 47 18.99 5.97 20.05
N LEU A 48 20.16 6.00 19.39
CA LEU A 48 21.25 6.90 19.75
C LEU A 48 20.92 8.33 19.30
N GLU A 49 20.41 8.50 18.08
CA GLU A 49 20.00 9.80 17.55
C GLU A 49 18.82 10.42 18.33
N ALA A 50 17.92 9.59 18.83
CA ALA A 50 16.79 10.04 19.64
C ALA A 50 17.13 10.31 21.13
N ARG A 51 18.34 9.97 21.61
CA ARG A 51 18.69 10.15 23.05
C ARG A 51 18.63 11.60 23.51
N SER A 52 18.90 12.55 22.63
CA SER A 52 18.88 13.99 22.91
C SER A 52 17.47 14.58 23.02
N GLU A 53 16.46 13.92 22.44
CA GLU A 53 15.06 14.37 22.45
C GLU A 53 14.18 13.19 22.90
N SER A 54 13.71 13.21 24.15
CA SER A 54 12.89 12.11 24.67
C SER A 54 11.52 12.05 23.97
N GLY A 55 11.18 10.92 23.36
CA GLY A 55 9.81 10.65 22.91
C GLY A 55 9.69 9.81 21.64
N LEU A 56 8.46 9.45 21.28
CA LEU A 56 8.16 8.69 20.07
C LEU A 56 8.49 9.48 18.80
N LEU A 57 8.26 10.79 18.79
CA LEU A 57 8.42 11.62 17.58
C LEU A 57 9.87 11.71 17.10
N SER A 58 10.82 11.91 18.02
CA SER A 58 12.24 11.94 17.71
C SER A 58 12.73 10.58 17.22
N LEU A 59 12.25 9.50 17.84
CA LEU A 59 12.55 8.13 17.43
C LEU A 59 11.99 7.81 16.03
N GLU A 60 10.73 8.17 15.76
CA GLU A 60 10.09 8.02 14.46
C GLU A 60 10.88 8.77 13.38
N LYS A 61 11.29 10.01 13.66
CA LYS A 61 12.11 10.83 12.75
C LYS A 61 13.45 10.16 12.43
N ALA A 62 14.24 9.83 13.45
CA ALA A 62 15.56 9.21 13.28
C ALA A 62 15.46 7.87 12.53
N ALA A 63 14.50 7.02 12.91
CA ALA A 63 14.31 5.73 12.27
C ALA A 63 13.81 5.86 10.81
N ALA A 64 13.01 6.87 10.49
CA ALA A 64 12.59 7.16 9.14
C ALA A 64 13.75 7.62 8.24
N ASP A 65 14.64 8.47 8.76
CA ASP A 65 15.81 8.96 8.02
C ASP A 65 16.79 7.83 7.73
N LEU A 66 17.07 6.96 8.71
CA LEU A 66 17.90 5.77 8.53
C LEU A 66 17.28 4.75 7.56
N LEU A 67 15.97 4.53 7.63
CA LEU A 67 15.25 3.64 6.70
C LEU A 67 15.37 4.15 5.26
N GLU A 68 15.15 5.44 5.05
CA GLU A 68 15.27 6.08 3.75
C GLU A 68 16.71 5.97 3.21
N ALA A 69 17.70 6.28 4.04
CA ALA A 69 19.11 6.17 3.67
C ALA A 69 19.47 4.73 3.26
N ARG A 70 18.97 3.73 3.97
CA ARG A 70 19.15 2.31 3.64
C ARG A 70 18.52 1.95 2.29
N ILE A 71 17.28 2.37 2.03
CA ILE A 71 16.59 2.11 0.76
C ILE A 71 17.35 2.77 -0.41
N ARG A 72 17.78 4.03 -0.24
CA ARG A 72 18.58 4.75 -1.26
C ARG A 72 19.93 4.06 -1.49
N ARG A 73 20.58 3.54 -0.45
CA ARG A 73 21.82 2.75 -0.58
C ARG A 73 21.57 1.44 -1.33
N ALA A 74 20.52 0.71 -0.97
CA ALA A 74 20.13 -0.53 -1.64
C ALA A 74 19.79 -0.33 -3.13
N ARG A 75 19.16 0.80 -3.47
CA ARG A 75 18.95 1.18 -4.86
C ARG A 75 20.26 1.39 -5.61
N ARG A 76 21.19 2.15 -5.04
CA ARG A 76 22.51 2.43 -5.65
C ARG A 76 23.34 1.17 -5.83
N GLY A 77 23.26 0.22 -4.89
CA GLY A 77 23.95 -1.06 -4.98
C GLY A 77 23.22 -2.15 -5.75
N GLY A 78 22.03 -1.90 -6.30
CA GLY A 78 21.28 -2.89 -7.10
C GLY A 78 20.57 -3.99 -6.30
N TYR A 79 20.54 -3.92 -4.97
CA TYR A 79 19.94 -4.93 -4.08
C TYR A 79 18.64 -4.47 -3.40
N LEU A 80 17.93 -3.50 -3.98
CA LEU A 80 16.68 -2.95 -3.44
C LEU A 80 15.62 -4.01 -3.12
N ALA A 81 15.46 -5.03 -3.98
CA ALA A 81 14.48 -6.08 -3.76
C ALA A 81 14.78 -6.95 -2.53
N ALA A 82 16.05 -7.25 -2.28
CA ALA A 82 16.47 -7.97 -1.09
C ALA A 82 16.23 -7.11 0.17
N CYS A 83 16.61 -5.83 0.12
CA CYS A 83 16.38 -4.88 1.21
C CYS A 83 14.88 -4.77 1.57
N LEU A 84 13.98 -4.69 0.58
CA LEU A 84 12.54 -4.60 0.86
C LEU A 84 11.97 -5.93 1.37
N ARG A 85 12.52 -7.07 0.94
CA ARG A 85 12.14 -8.38 1.47
C ARG A 85 12.50 -8.53 2.95
N GLU A 86 13.68 -8.08 3.35
CA GLU A 86 14.11 -8.04 4.77
C GLU A 86 13.17 -7.19 5.63
N LEU A 87 12.58 -6.14 5.04
CA LEU A 87 11.58 -5.28 5.69
C LEU A 87 10.15 -5.85 5.62
N HIS A 88 9.95 -6.99 4.96
CA HIS A 88 8.63 -7.55 4.61
C HIS A 88 7.76 -6.55 3.83
N MET A 89 8.34 -5.96 2.78
CA MET A 89 7.73 -4.92 1.93
C MET A 89 8.04 -5.11 0.44
N GLU A 90 8.36 -6.33 0.01
CA GLU A 90 8.65 -6.62 -1.40
C GLU A 90 7.46 -6.36 -2.33
N ASP A 91 6.24 -6.33 -1.78
CA ASP A 91 5.02 -5.97 -2.48
C ASP A 91 5.05 -4.53 -3.01
N LEU A 92 5.79 -3.62 -2.37
CA LEU A 92 5.96 -2.23 -2.83
C LEU A 92 6.63 -2.14 -4.20
N LEU A 93 7.38 -3.16 -4.61
CA LEU A 93 7.95 -3.22 -5.96
C LEU A 93 6.95 -3.67 -7.00
N ARG A 94 5.88 -4.38 -6.60
CA ARG A 94 4.84 -4.80 -7.54
C ARG A 94 4.10 -3.56 -8.00
N ARG A 95 4.01 -3.37 -9.32
CA ARG A 95 3.06 -2.39 -9.86
C ARG A 95 1.70 -2.81 -9.35
N LYS A 96 1.02 -1.96 -8.56
CA LYS A 96 -0.41 -2.11 -8.32
C LYS A 96 -1.05 -2.22 -9.70
N ARG A 97 -1.47 -3.43 -10.10
CA ARG A 97 -2.53 -3.54 -11.11
C ARG A 97 -3.67 -2.76 -10.45
N LYS A 98 -4.02 -1.61 -11.01
CA LYS A 98 -5.31 -0.99 -10.69
C LYS A 98 -6.31 -2.11 -10.99
N GLN A 99 -6.82 -2.80 -9.96
CA GLN A 99 -8.09 -3.46 -10.14
C GLN A 99 -9.01 -2.31 -10.51
N PRO A 100 -9.50 -2.26 -11.76
CA PRO A 100 -10.39 -1.18 -12.14
C PRO A 100 -11.58 -1.35 -11.20
N VAL A 101 -11.83 -0.38 -10.34
CA VAL A 101 -13.08 -0.32 -9.56
C VAL A 101 -14.28 -0.47 -10.50
N LEU A 102 -14.12 -0.05 -11.76
CA LEU A 102 -15.03 -0.33 -12.87
C LEU A 102 -15.37 -1.81 -13.07
N LEU A 103 -14.46 -2.77 -12.88
CA LEU A 103 -14.78 -4.20 -13.04
C LEU A 103 -15.65 -4.74 -11.91
N LEU A 104 -15.50 -4.22 -10.67
CA LEU A 104 -16.39 -4.58 -9.56
C LEU A 104 -17.77 -3.96 -9.77
N VAL A 105 -17.83 -2.67 -10.12
CA VAL A 105 -19.08 -1.96 -10.41
C VAL A 105 -19.79 -2.55 -11.64
N GLN A 106 -19.06 -2.93 -12.69
CA GLN A 106 -19.64 -3.61 -13.85
C GLN A 106 -20.23 -4.96 -13.47
N ARG A 107 -19.53 -5.75 -12.65
CA ARG A 107 -20.02 -7.06 -12.20
C ARG A 107 -21.25 -6.94 -11.28
N GLU A 108 -21.29 -5.93 -10.43
CA GLU A 108 -22.46 -5.61 -9.61
C GLU A 108 -23.65 -5.16 -10.46
N ASN A 109 -23.40 -4.32 -11.47
CA ASN A 109 -24.43 -3.89 -12.42
C ASN A 109 -24.96 -5.03 -13.30
N GLU A 110 -24.10 -5.94 -13.75
CA GLU A 110 -24.49 -7.14 -14.51
C GLU A 110 -25.33 -8.10 -13.64
N ALA A 111 -24.94 -8.29 -12.38
CA ALA A 111 -25.71 -9.09 -11.44
C ALA A 111 -27.08 -8.47 -11.15
N ALA A 112 -27.15 -7.14 -10.98
CA ALA A 112 -28.41 -6.41 -10.81
C ALA A 112 -29.29 -6.43 -12.07
N ALA A 113 -28.69 -6.39 -13.28
CA ALA A 113 -29.44 -6.51 -14.53
C ALA A 113 -30.02 -7.91 -14.73
N ALA A 114 -29.29 -8.96 -14.35
CA ALA A 114 -29.74 -10.34 -14.45
C ALA A 114 -30.95 -10.63 -13.52
N THR A 115 -30.98 -10.07 -12.31
CA THR A 115 -32.13 -10.22 -11.40
C THR A 115 -33.38 -9.48 -11.88
N VAL A 116 -33.22 -8.36 -12.59
CA VAL A 116 -34.34 -7.62 -13.21
C VAL A 116 -34.90 -8.37 -14.42
N ALA A 117 -34.06 -9.05 -15.21
CA ALA A 117 -34.49 -9.84 -16.37
C ALA A 117 -35.30 -11.10 -15.98
N ASP A 118 -35.02 -11.68 -14.81
CA ASP A 118 -35.78 -12.82 -14.26
C ASP A 118 -37.03 -12.43 -13.47
N ALA A 119 -37.33 -11.13 -13.35
CA ALA A 119 -38.56 -10.67 -12.69
C ALA A 119 -39.81 -11.02 -13.53
N PRO A 120 -40.85 -11.62 -12.93
CA PRO A 120 -42.06 -12.06 -13.66
C PRO A 120 -42.86 -10.92 -14.31
N ALA A 121 -42.61 -9.66 -13.92
CA ALA A 121 -43.22 -8.48 -14.54
C ALA A 121 -42.72 -8.18 -15.96
N ALA A 122 -41.51 -8.62 -16.35
CA ALA A 122 -40.96 -8.38 -17.68
C ALA A 122 -41.53 -9.33 -18.75
N ARG A 123 -42.09 -10.48 -18.35
CA ARG A 123 -42.67 -11.48 -19.27
C ARG A 123 -44.07 -11.10 -19.77
N GLY A 124 -44.70 -10.05 -19.23
CA GLY A 124 -46.08 -9.68 -19.53
C GLY A 124 -46.29 -8.57 -20.57
N LEU A 125 -45.25 -7.84 -21.00
CA LEU A 125 -45.43 -6.62 -21.80
C LEU A 125 -45.23 -6.78 -23.31
N HIS A 126 -44.96 -7.98 -23.82
CA HIS A 126 -44.81 -8.22 -25.26
C HIS A 126 -46.09 -8.72 -25.99
N ALA A 127 -47.21 -8.90 -25.27
CA ALA A 127 -48.39 -9.58 -25.82
C ALA A 127 -49.57 -8.70 -26.26
N SER A 128 -49.48 -7.36 -26.23
CA SER A 128 -50.66 -6.53 -26.58
C SER A 128 -50.33 -5.32 -27.45
N LEU A 129 -49.79 -5.57 -28.65
CA LEU A 129 -49.86 -4.63 -29.78
C LEU A 129 -50.10 -5.39 -31.07
N ARG A 130 -51.20 -6.16 -31.14
CA ARG A 130 -51.78 -6.56 -32.42
C ARG A 130 -53.29 -6.45 -32.39
N CYS A 131 -53.76 -5.45 -33.16
CA CYS A 131 -54.97 -5.49 -33.96
C CYS A 131 -56.32 -5.41 -33.22
N VAL A 132 -56.96 -4.24 -33.30
CA VAL A 132 -58.42 -4.17 -33.47
C VAL A 132 -58.66 -3.40 -34.77
N LYS A 133 -59.36 -4.06 -35.69
CA LYS A 133 -59.88 -3.52 -36.95
C LYS A 133 -61.06 -2.59 -36.68
#